data_AF-A0A8H7CDD4-F1
#
_entry.id   AF-A0A8H7CDD4-F1
#
_cell.length_a   1.000
_cell.length_b   1.000
_cell.length_c   1.000
_cell.angle_alpha   90.00
_cell.angle_beta   90.00
_cell.angle_gamma   90.00
#
_symmetry.space_group_name_H-M   'P 1'
#
loop_
_entity.id
_entity.type
_entity.pdbx_description
1 polymer ?
#
loop_
_entity_poly.entity_id
_entity_poly.type
_entity_poly.pdbx_seq_one_letter_code
_entity_poly.pdbx_strand_id
1 'polypeptide(L)'
;MSSFMNAAIRDHATRIRRTLDEKRASLVAGRALNAELRSLGEIIGTKDPVLAFASIPAEMRDFLATLGPPQLAALVDAIPSFIDETEPRLAETENEVARLEAELRPLQVHLDALVYPVLTLPPEITSEIFLCLVDEDRAAAAVAHPANAPLLLLRVCRAWRDIALQTPRLWRVFKLAVSSLDAHRRLPRLAELMDAWFTRARSCGLFVQLWDEGKHLLPSASFDVLRKHAENILELDITGFFVQKQVPDAPFDFSRLRVLEFTPDSAGEVGIFSAAPQLRSVSLNAVPLDSLGLPWTQLSRFSAEQYSTINCFEALCRLEHADICEFQILSEAGEDDIDDLLPTNLVLPNLIDLALQHPRSFLGVFTSLSLLDRIETPSLKSCEIVGIGDAQRDVLSSFLQQASSLKDLCLYCTIGRGPNVFQSPEIFAPLKIEELTLRDASTTCAILFFDLLGNPGFLPTLQGIAFSGYHRPDAVPEFIGAVSEALELREQRRGANVVRLRVATIVCSAMEMGVRYDIPAEFLAPLKKLKEEGLLIEIGSQYGEYIIV
;
A
#
# COMPACT_ATOMS: atom_id res chain seq x y z
N MET A 1 -1.64 27.93 20.08
CA MET A 1 -0.61 28.67 20.84
C MET A 1 -0.07 27.90 22.06
N SER A 2 -0.89 27.27 22.92
CA SER A 2 -0.37 26.62 24.16
C SER A 2 0.54 25.40 23.91
N SER A 3 0.28 24.58 22.88
CA SER A 3 1.12 23.42 22.52
C SER A 3 2.56 23.82 22.14
N PHE A 4 2.71 24.87 21.31
CA PHE A 4 4.01 25.37 20.87
C PHE A 4 4.82 25.97 22.03
N MET A 5 4.14 26.68 22.93
CA MET A 5 4.73 27.24 24.14
C MET A 5 5.21 26.13 25.11
N ASN A 6 4.42 25.08 25.29
CA ASN A 6 4.82 23.93 26.11
C ASN A 6 5.99 23.14 25.49
N ALA A 7 6.06 23.04 24.16
CA ALA A 7 7.19 22.43 23.46
C ALA A 7 8.48 23.24 23.66
N ALA A 8 8.39 24.58 23.56
CA ALA A 8 9.53 25.47 23.82
C ALA A 8 10.00 25.40 25.28
N ILE A 9 9.07 25.35 26.25
CA ILE A 9 9.38 25.15 27.67
C ILE A 9 10.11 23.82 27.90
N ARG A 10 9.67 22.74 27.24
CA ARG A 10 10.30 21.42 27.34
C ARG A 10 11.71 21.40 26.75
N ASP A 11 11.91 22.04 25.59
CA ASP A 11 13.24 22.15 24.97
C ASP A 11 14.19 22.97 25.86
N HIS A 12 13.72 24.10 26.41
CA HIS A 12 14.49 24.93 27.34
C HIS A 12 14.89 24.16 28.60
N ALA A 13 13.94 23.47 29.24
CA ALA A 13 14.22 22.63 30.41
C ALA A 13 15.22 21.50 30.11
N THR A 14 15.17 20.91 28.91
CA THR A 14 16.11 19.86 28.48
C THR A 14 17.53 20.41 28.30
N ARG A 15 17.67 21.61 27.71
CA ARG A 15 18.96 22.29 27.57
C ARG A 15 19.56 22.65 28.93
N ILE A 16 18.76 23.21 29.84
CA ILE A 16 19.20 23.51 31.22
C ILE A 16 19.67 22.24 31.93
N ARG A 17 18.93 21.13 31.81
CA ARG A 17 19.29 19.87 32.47
C ARG A 17 20.64 19.32 31.96
N ARG A 18 20.87 19.37 30.64
CA ARG A 18 22.16 18.95 30.07
C ARG A 18 23.32 19.78 30.62
N THR A 19 23.18 21.10 30.62
CA THR A 19 24.20 22.02 31.17
C THR A 19 24.41 21.80 32.66
N LEU A 20 23.33 21.56 33.42
CA LEU A 20 23.39 21.26 34.85
C LEU A 20 24.17 19.97 35.12
N ASP A 21 23.95 18.91 34.34
CA ASP A 21 24.66 17.63 34.49
C ASP A 21 26.16 17.80 34.18
N GLU A 22 26.51 18.54 33.12
CA GLU A 22 27.90 18.89 32.78
C GLU A 22 28.58 19.69 33.91
N LYS A 23 27.90 20.69 34.46
CA LYS A 23 28.43 21.53 35.55
C LYS A 23 28.54 20.77 36.86
N ARG A 24 27.60 19.87 37.19
CA ARG A 24 27.69 18.97 38.34
C ARG A 24 28.88 18.02 38.23
N ALA A 25 29.11 17.44 37.04
CA ALA A 25 30.28 16.60 36.81
C ALA A 25 31.60 17.39 37.00
N SER A 26 31.69 18.60 36.44
CA SER A 26 32.85 19.49 36.63
C SER A 26 33.04 19.91 38.09
N LEU A 27 31.95 20.14 38.83
CA LEU A 27 31.98 20.52 40.25
C LEU A 27 32.48 19.36 41.12
N VAL A 28 32.02 18.13 40.87
CA VAL A 28 32.49 16.93 41.56
C VAL A 28 33.99 16.72 41.30
N ALA A 29 34.44 16.82 40.06
CA ALA A 29 35.85 16.70 39.70
C ALA A 29 36.70 17.81 40.36
N GLY A 30 36.24 19.06 40.34
CA GLY A 30 36.92 20.19 40.97
C GLY A 30 37.02 20.07 42.50
N ARG A 31 35.96 19.58 43.16
CA ARG A 31 35.97 19.29 44.61
C ARG A 31 36.95 18.18 44.96
N ALA A 32 36.99 17.11 44.17
CA ALA A 32 37.93 16.02 44.37
C ALA A 32 39.39 16.50 44.25
N LEU A 33 39.71 17.24 43.19
CA LEU A 33 41.05 17.81 42.98
C LEU A 33 41.45 18.76 44.12
N ASN A 34 40.56 19.64 44.56
CA ASN A 34 40.84 20.55 45.67
C ASN A 34 41.05 19.80 47.01
N ALA A 35 40.29 18.73 47.25
CA ALA A 35 40.47 17.88 48.43
C ALA A 35 41.82 17.15 48.40
N GLU A 36 42.23 16.63 47.24
CA GLU A 36 43.53 15.99 47.03
C GLU A 36 44.68 16.99 47.25
N LEU A 37 44.62 18.18 46.65
CA LEU A 37 45.62 19.24 46.81
C LEU A 37 45.75 19.70 48.27
N ARG A 38 44.64 19.83 49.00
CA ARG A 38 44.66 20.15 50.44
C ARG A 38 45.29 19.03 51.25
N SER A 39 44.93 17.77 50.98
CA SER A 39 45.53 16.61 51.65
C SER A 39 47.03 16.54 51.39
N LEU A 40 47.51 16.86 50.19
CA LEU A 40 48.93 16.89 49.85
C LEU A 40 49.67 18.02 50.56
N GLY A 41 49.09 19.22 50.60
CA GLY A 41 49.63 20.34 51.34
C GLY A 41 49.79 20.04 52.84
N GLU A 42 48.79 19.39 53.44
CA GLU A 42 48.84 18.94 54.85
C GLU A 42 49.91 17.88 55.09
N ILE A 43 49.97 16.85 54.24
CA ILE A 43 50.93 15.74 54.36
C ILE A 43 52.37 16.24 54.25
N ILE A 44 52.66 17.09 53.26
CA ILE A 44 54.03 17.58 53.02
C ILE A 44 54.45 18.66 54.05
N GLY A 45 53.49 19.38 54.64
CA GLY A 45 53.73 20.36 55.70
C GLY A 45 54.02 19.74 57.09
N THR A 46 53.87 18.42 57.27
CA THR A 46 54.18 17.76 58.54
C THR A 46 55.69 17.64 58.80
N LYS A 47 56.14 17.95 60.03
CA LYS A 47 57.57 17.84 60.43
C LYS A 47 58.05 16.40 60.66
N ASP A 48 57.24 15.39 60.36
CA ASP A 48 57.55 13.97 60.59
C ASP A 48 57.52 13.17 59.26
N PRO A 49 58.69 12.91 58.65
CA PRO A 49 58.78 12.37 57.29
C PRO A 49 58.31 10.91 57.15
N VAL A 50 58.17 10.17 58.27
CA VAL A 50 57.80 8.74 58.24
C VAL A 50 56.28 8.55 58.21
N LEU A 51 55.51 9.43 58.86
CA LEU A 51 54.04 9.43 58.81
C LEU A 51 53.49 9.99 57.49
N ALA A 52 54.22 10.93 56.87
CA ALA A 52 53.85 11.54 55.60
C ALA A 52 53.89 10.54 54.42
N PHE A 53 54.87 9.64 54.36
CA PHE A 53 55.07 8.73 53.22
C PHE A 53 54.05 7.58 53.13
N ALA A 54 53.48 7.14 54.25
CA ALA A 54 52.54 6.02 54.30
C ALA A 54 51.11 6.39 53.83
N SER A 55 50.77 7.68 53.86
CA SER A 55 49.43 8.20 53.58
C SER A 55 49.23 8.68 52.14
N ILE A 56 50.31 8.69 51.33
CA ILE A 56 50.28 9.16 49.93
C ILE A 56 49.89 8.01 48.99
N PRO A 57 48.91 8.19 48.07
CA PRO A 57 48.58 7.22 47.04
C PRO A 57 49.82 6.77 46.23
N ALA A 58 49.88 5.48 45.85
CA ALA A 58 51.08 4.89 45.23
C ALA A 58 51.51 5.60 43.94
N GLU A 59 50.55 5.99 43.09
CA GLU A 59 50.78 6.71 41.84
C GLU A 59 51.41 8.10 42.05
N MET A 60 51.09 8.75 43.17
CA MET A 60 51.59 10.07 43.51
C MET A 60 52.97 10.02 44.17
N ARG A 61 53.28 8.91 44.87
CA ARG A 61 54.62 8.62 45.40
C ARG A 61 55.67 8.53 44.31
N ASP A 62 55.36 7.86 43.21
CA ASP A 62 56.31 7.71 42.09
C ASP A 62 56.64 9.06 41.44
N PHE A 63 55.64 9.92 41.23
CA PHE A 63 55.85 11.28 40.72
C PHE A 63 56.67 12.14 41.70
N LEU A 64 56.31 12.16 42.99
CA LEU A 64 57.04 12.91 44.00
C LEU A 64 58.49 12.42 44.18
N ALA A 65 58.75 11.12 43.99
CA ALA A 65 60.10 10.54 44.03
C ALA A 65 61.00 10.93 42.85
N THR A 66 60.43 11.41 41.74
CA THR A 66 61.19 11.95 40.59
C THR A 66 61.64 13.41 40.77
N LEU A 67 61.12 14.10 41.80
CA LEU A 67 61.44 15.49 42.09
C LEU A 67 62.59 15.60 43.10
N GLY A 68 63.58 16.44 42.81
CA GLY A 68 64.64 16.78 43.76
C GLY A 68 64.16 17.70 44.90
N PRO A 69 64.89 17.81 46.02
CA PRO A 69 64.53 18.65 47.17
C PRO A 69 64.10 20.10 46.86
N PRO A 70 64.76 20.85 45.95
CA PRO A 70 64.32 22.21 45.62
C PRO A 70 63.03 22.27 44.79
N GLN A 71 62.72 21.20 44.03
CA GLN A 71 61.50 21.11 43.22
C GLN A 71 60.30 20.72 44.09
N LEU A 72 60.51 19.87 45.09
CA LEU A 72 59.52 19.57 46.13
C LEU A 72 59.17 20.81 46.95
N ALA A 73 60.16 21.59 47.39
CA ALA A 73 59.91 22.85 48.10
C ALA A 73 59.12 23.85 47.25
N ALA A 74 59.49 24.03 45.99
CA ALA A 74 58.77 24.90 45.05
C ALA A 74 57.32 24.44 44.80
N LEU A 75 57.06 23.12 44.76
CA LEU A 75 55.72 22.57 44.62
C LEU A 75 54.86 22.84 45.86
N VAL A 76 55.42 22.67 47.06
CA VAL A 76 54.73 22.94 48.33
C VAL A 76 54.37 24.40 48.47
N ASP A 77 55.28 25.30 48.11
CA ASP A 77 55.02 26.75 48.13
C ASP A 77 53.97 27.16 47.08
N ALA A 78 53.82 26.39 46.00
CA ALA A 78 52.85 26.66 44.92
C ALA A 78 51.44 26.11 45.19
N ILE A 79 51.27 25.06 46.01
CA ILE A 79 49.98 24.43 46.30
C ILE A 79 48.95 25.43 46.88
N PRO A 80 49.27 26.26 47.89
CA PRO A 80 48.33 27.26 48.42
C PRO A 80 47.86 28.25 47.34
N SER A 81 48.78 28.74 46.50
CA SER A 81 48.44 29.65 45.39
C SER A 81 47.51 28.98 44.39
N PHE A 82 47.71 27.68 44.09
CA PHE A 82 46.86 26.95 43.15
C PHE A 82 45.47 26.66 43.73
N ILE A 83 45.37 26.41 45.04
CA ILE A 83 44.09 26.28 45.74
C ILE A 83 43.36 27.64 45.75
N ASP A 84 44.05 28.73 46.09
CA ASP A 84 43.51 30.09 46.10
C ASP A 84 43.02 30.54 44.70
N GLU A 85 43.65 30.06 43.63
CA GLU A 85 43.23 30.31 42.25
C GLU A 85 42.04 29.43 41.81
N THR A 86 41.89 28.22 42.36
CA THR A 86 40.85 27.26 41.93
C THR A 86 39.58 27.32 42.78
N GLU A 87 39.65 27.72 44.04
CA GLU A 87 38.52 27.93 44.94
C GLU A 87 37.49 28.96 44.43
N PRO A 88 37.86 30.14 43.88
CA PRO A 88 36.88 31.06 43.30
C PRO A 88 36.20 30.48 42.06
N ARG A 89 36.91 29.69 41.25
CA ARG A 89 36.34 29.00 40.07
C ARG A 89 35.38 27.89 40.47
N LEU A 90 35.66 27.22 41.58
CA LEU A 90 34.75 26.23 42.17
C LEU A 90 33.48 26.90 42.69
N ALA A 91 33.62 27.98 43.45
CA ALA A 91 32.50 28.77 43.97
C ALA A 91 31.64 29.37 42.83
N GLU A 92 32.26 29.82 41.74
CA GLU A 92 31.55 30.26 40.53
C GLU A 92 30.74 29.11 39.91
N THR A 93 31.33 27.91 39.82
CA THR A 93 30.64 26.72 39.30
C THR A 93 29.48 26.30 40.21
N GLU A 94 29.64 26.39 41.53
CA GLU A 94 28.58 26.12 42.52
C GLU A 94 27.41 27.10 42.38
N ASN A 95 27.71 28.39 42.24
CA ASN A 95 26.70 29.42 42.02
C ASN A 95 25.94 29.19 40.72
N GLU A 96 26.62 28.79 39.65
CA GLU A 96 25.99 28.47 38.36
C GLU A 96 25.11 27.22 38.45
N VAL A 97 25.54 26.17 39.18
CA VAL A 97 24.69 25.00 39.48
C VAL A 97 23.43 25.40 40.23
N ALA A 98 23.57 26.20 41.30
CA ALA A 98 22.43 26.66 42.09
C ALA A 98 21.45 27.52 41.27
N ARG A 99 21.98 28.37 40.39
CA ARG A 99 21.19 29.18 39.45
C ARG A 99 20.42 28.31 38.46
N LEU A 100 21.08 27.34 37.82
CA LEU A 100 20.44 26.43 36.86
C LEU A 100 19.36 25.57 37.54
N GLU A 101 19.56 25.14 38.79
CA GLU A 101 18.54 24.44 39.58
C GLU A 101 17.34 25.33 39.91
N ALA A 102 17.59 26.60 40.27
CA ALA A 102 16.53 27.57 40.53
C ALA A 102 15.72 27.91 39.26
N GLU A 103 16.37 27.96 38.10
CA GLU A 103 15.73 28.19 36.80
C GLU A 103 14.94 26.95 36.33
N LEU A 104 15.45 25.74 36.56
CA LEU A 104 14.78 24.49 36.16
C LEU A 104 13.51 24.21 36.97
N ARG A 105 13.52 24.57 38.28
CA ARG A 105 12.42 24.29 39.21
C ARG A 105 11.04 24.76 38.74
N PRO A 106 10.82 26.04 38.36
CA PRO A 106 9.51 26.51 37.90
C PRO A 106 9.08 25.85 36.57
N LEU A 107 10.03 25.58 35.67
CA LEU A 107 9.74 24.89 34.40
C LEU A 107 9.26 23.47 34.65
N GLN A 108 9.86 22.79 35.62
CA GLN A 108 9.49 21.42 35.98
C GLN A 108 8.11 21.37 36.63
N VAL A 109 7.80 22.30 37.56
CA VAL A 109 6.45 22.44 38.14
C VAL A 109 5.39 22.69 37.05
N HIS A 110 5.69 23.55 36.07
CA HIS A 110 4.78 23.81 34.95
C HIS A 110 4.55 22.56 34.09
N LEU A 111 5.61 21.81 33.78
CA LEU A 111 5.52 20.58 32.99
C LEU A 111 4.76 19.46 33.73
N ASP A 112 4.95 19.34 35.05
CA ASP A 112 4.27 18.34 35.88
C ASP A 112 2.77 18.65 36.05
N ALA A 113 2.38 19.93 35.97
CA ALA A 113 0.98 20.35 35.98
C ALA A 113 0.23 20.09 34.65
N LEU A 114 0.94 19.79 33.56
CA LEU A 114 0.31 19.47 32.28
C LEU A 114 -0.26 18.05 32.31
N VAL A 115 -1.58 17.95 32.38
CA VAL A 115 -2.28 16.68 32.17
C VAL A 115 -2.29 16.36 30.68
N TYR A 116 -1.71 15.24 30.30
CA TYR A 116 -1.82 14.69 28.96
C TYR A 116 -2.95 13.65 28.97
N PRO A 117 -4.13 13.93 28.36
CA PRO A 117 -5.30 13.05 28.49
C PRO A 117 -5.01 11.59 28.10
N VAL A 118 -4.20 11.38 27.06
CA VAL A 118 -3.81 10.03 26.64
C VAL A 118 -2.95 9.26 27.66
N LEU A 119 -2.24 9.95 28.56
CA LEU A 119 -1.48 9.32 29.64
C LEU A 119 -2.37 8.98 30.85
N THR A 120 -3.63 9.42 30.84
CA THR A 120 -4.63 9.11 31.87
C THR A 120 -5.60 8.01 31.46
N LEU A 121 -5.58 7.63 30.18
CA LEU A 121 -6.39 6.53 29.66
C LEU A 121 -5.74 5.18 30.03
N PRO A 122 -6.56 4.14 30.26
CA PRO A 122 -6.04 2.77 30.35
C PRO A 122 -5.26 2.38 29.07
N PRO A 123 -4.22 1.53 29.19
CA PRO A 123 -3.45 1.03 28.05
C PRO A 123 -4.31 0.42 26.95
N GLU A 124 -5.41 -0.26 27.32
CA GLU A 124 -6.35 -0.90 26.39
C GLU A 124 -7.05 0.14 25.51
N ILE A 125 -7.56 1.22 26.12
CA ILE A 125 -8.22 2.31 25.39
C ILE A 125 -7.22 3.05 24.51
N THR A 126 -6.00 3.25 25.00
CA THR A 126 -4.92 3.86 24.22
C THR A 126 -4.54 3.00 23.02
N SER A 127 -4.54 1.67 23.17
CA SER A 127 -4.26 0.72 22.10
C SER A 127 -5.33 0.76 21.02
N GLU A 128 -6.62 0.83 21.41
CA GLU A 128 -7.72 0.98 20.44
C GLU A 128 -7.63 2.33 19.68
N ILE A 129 -7.25 3.41 20.37
CA ILE A 129 -6.98 4.70 19.70
C ILE A 129 -5.83 4.58 18.70
N PHE A 130 -4.76 3.85 19.05
CA PHE A 130 -3.64 3.62 18.14
C PHE A 130 -4.06 2.79 16.91
N LEU A 131 -4.95 1.83 17.07
CA LEU A 131 -5.43 0.99 15.97
C LEU A 131 -6.21 1.79 14.93
N CYS A 132 -6.93 2.85 15.34
CA CYS A 132 -7.56 3.78 14.38
C CYS A 132 -6.57 4.52 13.47
N LEU A 133 -5.26 4.47 13.76
CA LEU A 133 -4.21 5.05 12.91
C LEU A 133 -3.69 4.08 11.84
N VAL A 134 -3.98 2.78 11.98
CA VAL A 134 -3.48 1.70 11.12
C VAL A 134 -4.63 0.96 10.42
N ASP A 135 -5.87 1.45 10.56
CA ASP A 135 -7.07 0.81 10.03
C ASP A 135 -7.05 0.66 8.49
N GLU A 136 -7.62 -0.43 7.99
CA GLU A 136 -7.41 -0.97 6.63
C GLU A 136 -7.83 0.03 5.52
N ASP A 137 -8.84 0.88 5.75
CA ASP A 137 -9.30 1.90 4.80
C ASP A 137 -8.32 3.08 4.62
N ARG A 138 -7.30 3.20 5.48
CA ARG A 138 -6.27 4.25 5.44
C ARG A 138 -4.90 3.67 5.05
N ALA A 139 -4.89 2.66 4.17
CA ALA A 139 -3.74 1.89 3.69
C ALA A 139 -2.47 2.66 3.30
N ALA A 140 -2.55 3.97 3.00
CA ALA A 140 -1.39 4.85 2.80
C ALA A 140 -0.57 5.10 4.09
N ALA A 141 -1.15 4.87 5.27
CA ALA A 141 -0.54 5.17 6.57
C ALA A 141 0.39 4.07 7.12
N ALA A 142 0.39 2.86 6.55
CA ALA A 142 1.15 1.71 7.07
C ALA A 142 2.53 1.50 6.40
N VAL A 143 2.98 2.43 5.55
CA VAL A 143 4.34 2.38 5.00
C VAL A 143 5.34 2.51 6.15
N ALA A 144 6.30 1.57 6.23
CA ALA A 144 7.34 1.47 7.25
C ALA A 144 8.30 2.66 7.19
N HIS A 145 7.79 3.81 7.63
CA HIS A 145 8.44 5.10 7.63
C HIS A 145 8.37 5.71 9.04
N PRO A 146 9.43 6.37 9.54
CA PRO A 146 9.44 6.91 10.90
C PRO A 146 8.38 7.99 11.22
N ALA A 147 7.71 8.53 10.19
CA ALA A 147 6.62 9.51 10.33
C ALA A 147 5.23 8.85 10.36
N ASN A 148 5.15 7.53 10.16
CA ASN A 148 3.91 6.78 10.04
C ASN A 148 3.73 5.85 11.25
N ALA A 149 2.48 5.57 11.63
CA ALA A 149 2.18 4.53 12.61
C ALA A 149 2.52 3.14 12.05
N PRO A 150 2.94 2.17 12.88
CA PRO A 150 3.17 2.26 14.32
C PRO A 150 4.50 2.93 14.74
N LEU A 151 5.45 3.15 13.82
CA LEU A 151 6.80 3.66 14.17
C LEU A 151 6.77 5.07 14.79
N LEU A 152 5.85 5.93 14.33
CA LEU A 152 5.62 7.26 14.91
C LEU A 152 5.28 7.17 16.40
N LEU A 153 4.45 6.21 16.79
CA LEU A 153 3.99 6.02 18.17
C LEU A 153 5.15 5.70 19.12
N LEU A 154 6.17 5.01 18.60
CA LEU A 154 7.38 4.70 19.35
C LEU A 154 8.25 5.94 19.66
N ARG A 155 7.95 7.11 19.06
CA ARG A 155 8.77 8.32 19.15
C ARG A 155 8.12 9.43 19.97
N VAL A 156 6.85 9.28 20.37
CA VAL A 156 6.11 10.31 21.11
C VAL A 156 6.56 10.40 22.57
N CYS A 157 6.41 9.31 23.33
CA CYS A 157 6.86 9.22 24.72
C CYS A 157 7.12 7.76 25.11
N ARG A 158 7.68 7.52 26.31
CA ARG A 158 7.96 6.16 26.82
C ARG A 158 6.69 5.33 26.96
N ALA A 159 5.64 5.87 27.58
CA ALA A 159 4.38 5.16 27.77
C ALA A 159 3.74 4.72 26.44
N TRP A 160 3.72 5.61 25.43
CA TRP A 160 3.20 5.27 24.09
C TRP A 160 4.03 4.20 23.41
N ARG A 161 5.35 4.24 23.55
CA ARG A 161 6.24 3.20 23.05
C ARG A 161 5.90 1.85 23.67
N ASP A 162 5.75 1.80 25.00
CA ASP A 162 5.49 0.55 25.72
C ASP A 162 4.13 -0.03 25.31
N ILE A 163 3.09 0.80 25.24
CA ILE A 163 1.74 0.40 24.79
C ILE A 163 1.80 -0.11 23.34
N ALA A 164 2.43 0.64 22.42
CA ALA A 164 2.51 0.27 21.02
C ALA A 164 3.31 -1.04 20.80
N LEU A 165 4.39 -1.27 21.55
CA LEU A 165 5.15 -2.52 21.49
C LEU A 165 4.38 -3.71 22.08
N GLN A 166 3.48 -3.47 23.03
CA GLN A 166 2.63 -4.49 23.66
C GLN A 166 1.32 -4.74 22.92
N THR A 167 1.08 -4.07 21.78
CA THR A 167 -0.15 -4.18 20.98
C THR A 167 0.14 -4.87 19.65
N PRO A 168 0.06 -6.21 19.55
CA PRO A 168 0.49 -6.95 18.35
C PRO A 168 -0.30 -6.59 17.08
N ARG A 169 -1.58 -6.24 17.24
CA ARG A 169 -2.47 -5.82 16.13
C ARG A 169 -1.92 -4.62 15.35
N LEU A 170 -1.15 -3.73 15.98
CA LEU A 170 -0.52 -2.59 15.30
C LEU A 170 0.56 -3.00 14.29
N TRP A 171 1.13 -4.19 14.45
CA TRP A 171 2.23 -4.72 13.66
C TRP A 171 1.77 -5.73 12.61
N ARG A 172 0.46 -5.88 12.43
CA ARG A 172 -0.14 -6.84 11.50
C ARG A 172 0.18 -6.53 10.03
N VAL A 173 0.29 -5.25 9.68
CA VAL A 173 0.52 -4.79 8.31
C VAL A 173 1.96 -4.28 8.20
N PHE A 174 2.74 -4.83 7.27
CA PHE A 174 4.08 -4.35 6.93
C PHE A 174 4.08 -3.94 5.46
N LYS A 175 4.26 -2.63 5.19
CA LYS A 175 4.39 -2.12 3.82
C LYS A 175 5.72 -1.43 3.66
N LEU A 176 6.45 -1.75 2.61
CA LEU A 176 7.69 -1.05 2.26
C LEU A 176 7.76 -0.82 0.77
N ALA A 177 7.80 0.45 0.38
CA ALA A 177 8.20 0.86 -0.97
C ALA A 177 9.69 1.21 -0.97
N VAL A 178 10.42 0.72 -1.97
CA VAL A 178 11.83 1.03 -2.23
C VAL A 178 11.90 1.78 -3.56
N SER A 179 12.59 2.92 -3.53
CA SER A 179 12.90 3.69 -4.74
C SER A 179 14.40 3.65 -5.01
N SER A 180 14.82 3.96 -6.23
CA SER A 180 16.24 4.06 -6.57
C SER A 180 17.00 5.08 -5.71
N LEU A 181 16.29 6.08 -5.15
CA LEU A 181 16.89 7.13 -4.33
C LEU A 181 17.23 6.66 -2.90
N ASP A 182 16.53 5.65 -2.38
CA ASP A 182 16.68 5.22 -0.98
C ASP A 182 16.97 3.72 -0.78
N ALA A 183 17.06 2.95 -1.87
CA ALA A 183 17.47 1.55 -1.88
C ALA A 183 18.74 1.27 -1.06
N HIS A 184 19.79 2.09 -1.25
CA HIS A 184 21.05 1.98 -0.52
C HIS A 184 20.91 2.13 1.01
N ARG A 185 19.84 2.76 1.49
CA ARG A 185 19.55 2.92 2.93
C ARG A 185 18.60 1.86 3.46
N ARG A 186 17.57 1.51 2.68
CA ARG A 186 16.50 0.60 3.10
C ARG A 186 16.88 -0.87 2.96
N LEU A 187 17.42 -1.27 1.81
CA LEU A 187 17.68 -2.69 1.51
C LEU A 187 18.64 -3.37 2.50
N PRO A 188 19.75 -2.74 2.95
CA PRO A 188 20.66 -3.40 3.89
C PRO A 188 20.04 -3.73 5.26
N ARG A 189 18.96 -3.02 5.65
CA ARG A 189 18.27 -3.19 6.93
C ARG A 189 16.90 -3.85 6.79
N LEU A 190 16.55 -4.29 5.59
CA LEU A 190 15.22 -4.82 5.28
C LEU A 190 14.89 -6.04 6.14
N ALA A 191 15.76 -7.04 6.14
CA ALA A 191 15.56 -8.26 6.92
C ALA A 191 15.44 -7.99 8.43
N GLU A 192 16.31 -7.13 8.98
CA GLU A 192 16.23 -6.74 10.41
C GLU A 192 14.91 -6.05 10.75
N LEU A 193 14.46 -5.15 9.87
CA LEU A 193 13.21 -4.42 10.03
C LEU A 193 12.00 -5.37 9.95
N MET A 194 11.98 -6.27 8.96
CA MET A 194 10.95 -7.30 8.79
C MET A 194 10.89 -8.20 10.02
N ASP A 195 12.03 -8.73 10.47
CA ASP A 195 12.05 -9.66 11.61
C ASP A 195 11.56 -9.00 12.90
N ALA A 196 12.00 -7.76 13.15
CA ALA A 196 11.55 -6.99 14.30
C ALA A 196 10.05 -6.66 14.22
N TRP A 197 9.51 -6.44 13.02
CA TRP A 197 8.09 -6.18 12.81
C TRP A 197 7.24 -7.44 13.00
N PHE A 198 7.61 -8.53 12.34
CA PHE A 198 6.88 -9.79 12.36
C PHE A 198 6.87 -10.39 13.76
N THR A 199 8.00 -10.31 14.48
CA THR A 199 8.10 -10.72 15.88
C THR A 199 7.13 -9.95 16.80
N ARG A 200 6.87 -8.67 16.51
CA ARG A 200 5.92 -7.86 17.30
C ARG A 200 4.45 -8.18 16.99
N ALA A 201 4.15 -8.63 15.77
CA ALA A 201 2.81 -9.10 15.41
C ALA A 201 2.42 -10.39 16.15
N ARG A 202 3.40 -11.16 16.64
CA ARG A 202 3.19 -12.43 17.36
C ARG A 202 2.30 -13.36 16.51
N SER A 203 1.16 -13.80 17.05
CA SER A 203 0.20 -14.68 16.38
C SER A 203 -0.85 -13.95 15.52
N CYS A 204 -0.79 -12.61 15.44
CA CYS A 204 -1.64 -11.85 14.54
C CYS A 204 -1.20 -12.13 13.10
N GLY A 205 -2.15 -12.51 12.24
CA GLY A 205 -1.82 -12.90 10.87
C GLY A 205 -1.35 -11.71 10.03
N LEU A 206 -0.18 -11.81 9.43
CA LEU A 206 0.57 -10.75 8.78
C LEU A 206 0.09 -10.47 7.35
N PHE A 207 0.09 -9.19 6.99
CA PHE A 207 -0.01 -8.70 5.61
C PHE A 207 1.31 -8.03 5.25
N VAL A 208 2.02 -8.56 4.26
CA VAL A 208 3.36 -8.12 3.88
C VAL A 208 3.32 -7.60 2.45
N GLN A 209 3.62 -6.33 2.25
CA GLN A 209 3.75 -5.72 0.93
C GLN A 209 5.15 -5.12 0.76
N LEU A 210 5.89 -5.65 -0.19
CA LEU A 210 7.23 -5.20 -0.57
C LEU A 210 7.17 -4.75 -2.02
N TRP A 211 7.33 -3.46 -2.26
CA TRP A 211 7.34 -2.89 -3.60
C TRP A 211 8.68 -2.22 -3.90
N ASP A 212 9.21 -2.43 -5.10
CA ASP A 212 10.43 -1.77 -5.57
C ASP A 212 10.25 -1.17 -6.97
N GLU A 213 10.35 0.14 -7.08
CA GLU A 213 10.30 0.85 -8.36
C GLU A 213 11.62 0.75 -9.14
N GLY A 214 12.74 0.56 -8.42
CA GLY A 214 14.07 0.60 -9.01
C GLY A 214 14.59 -0.75 -9.49
N LYS A 215 13.77 -1.82 -9.37
CA LYS A 215 14.13 -3.18 -9.79
C LYS A 215 15.47 -3.61 -9.20
N HIS A 216 15.57 -3.56 -7.87
CA HIS A 216 16.73 -4.03 -7.15
C HIS A 216 16.54 -5.50 -6.77
N LEU A 217 17.65 -6.12 -6.39
CA LEU A 217 17.63 -7.47 -5.84
C LEU A 217 17.02 -7.48 -4.44
N LEU A 218 16.04 -8.36 -4.20
CA LEU A 218 15.59 -8.65 -2.84
C LEU A 218 16.72 -9.38 -2.08
N PRO A 219 17.21 -8.84 -0.94
CA PRO A 219 18.27 -9.47 -0.17
C PRO A 219 17.90 -10.90 0.26
N SER A 220 18.84 -11.85 0.16
CA SER A 220 18.60 -13.25 0.53
C SER A 220 18.13 -13.42 1.98
N ALA A 221 18.66 -12.61 2.90
CA ALA A 221 18.24 -12.59 4.30
C ALA A 221 16.74 -12.28 4.49
N SER A 222 16.09 -11.60 3.54
CA SER A 222 14.64 -11.38 3.57
C SER A 222 13.86 -12.69 3.44
N PHE A 223 14.35 -13.65 2.64
CA PHE A 223 13.74 -14.98 2.51
C PHE A 223 13.90 -15.81 3.77
N ASP A 224 15.01 -15.66 4.51
CA ASP A 224 15.18 -16.32 5.81
C ASP A 224 14.15 -15.83 6.83
N VAL A 225 13.86 -14.53 6.82
CA VAL A 225 12.81 -13.94 7.66
C VAL A 225 11.42 -14.40 7.22
N LEU A 226 11.15 -14.43 5.91
CA LEU A 226 9.87 -14.96 5.40
C LEU A 226 9.68 -16.43 5.81
N ARG A 227 10.70 -17.27 5.67
CA ARG A 227 10.68 -18.67 6.10
C ARG A 227 10.40 -18.79 7.60
N LYS A 228 11.07 -17.97 8.43
CA LYS A 228 10.90 -17.98 9.89
C LYS A 228 9.47 -17.68 10.33
N HIS A 229 8.76 -16.80 9.61
CA HIS A 229 7.43 -16.31 10.00
C HIS A 229 6.30 -16.80 9.07
N ALA A 230 6.59 -17.73 8.15
CA ALA A 230 5.67 -18.17 7.09
C ALA A 230 4.29 -18.61 7.61
N GLU A 231 4.26 -19.32 8.74
CA GLU A 231 3.02 -19.83 9.36
C GLU A 231 2.04 -18.72 9.75
N ASN A 232 2.53 -17.49 9.96
CA ASN A 232 1.74 -16.35 10.39
C ASN A 232 1.38 -15.41 9.23
N ILE A 233 1.90 -15.62 8.02
CA ILE A 233 1.61 -14.75 6.86
C ILE A 233 0.26 -15.14 6.25
N LEU A 234 -0.64 -14.16 6.14
CA LEU A 234 -1.96 -14.28 5.50
C LEU A 234 -1.93 -13.79 4.06
N GLU A 235 -1.23 -12.69 3.80
CA GLU A 235 -1.09 -12.11 2.46
C GLU A 235 0.35 -11.67 2.25
N LEU A 236 0.86 -11.98 1.06
CA LEU A 236 2.21 -11.66 0.65
C LEU A 236 2.19 -11.05 -0.74
N ASP A 237 2.73 -9.84 -0.83
CA ASP A 237 2.89 -9.07 -2.05
C ASP A 237 4.38 -8.71 -2.15
N ILE A 238 5.03 -9.24 -3.18
CA ILE A 238 6.42 -8.92 -3.53
C ILE A 238 6.45 -8.52 -5.00
N THR A 239 6.52 -7.21 -5.23
CA THR A 239 6.39 -6.62 -6.55
C THR A 239 7.62 -5.77 -6.90
N GLY A 240 8.09 -5.88 -8.14
CA GLY A 240 9.17 -5.05 -8.67
C GLY A 240 10.58 -5.42 -8.19
N PHE A 241 10.75 -6.50 -7.43
CA PHE A 241 12.07 -7.00 -7.01
C PHE A 241 12.62 -8.07 -7.97
N PHE A 242 13.95 -8.08 -8.17
CA PHE A 242 14.62 -9.27 -8.70
C PHE A 242 14.78 -10.32 -7.60
N VAL A 243 14.67 -11.58 -8.00
CA VAL A 243 14.89 -12.73 -7.13
C VAL A 243 16.07 -13.53 -7.68
N GLN A 244 17.14 -13.68 -6.89
CA GLN A 244 18.31 -14.46 -7.30
C GLN A 244 17.96 -15.94 -7.44
N LYS A 245 18.64 -16.69 -8.33
CA LYS A 245 18.47 -18.14 -8.50
C LYS A 245 18.71 -19.00 -7.24
N GLN A 246 19.18 -18.40 -6.15
CA GLN A 246 19.47 -19.07 -4.87
C GLN A 246 18.30 -18.95 -3.87
N VAL A 247 17.07 -18.80 -4.35
CA VAL A 247 15.91 -19.03 -3.47
C VAL A 247 15.98 -20.48 -2.99
N PRO A 248 15.75 -20.76 -1.71
CA PRO A 248 15.75 -22.14 -1.25
C PRO A 248 14.71 -22.97 -2.00
N ASP A 249 15.10 -24.12 -2.55
CA ASP A 249 14.18 -25.03 -3.24
C ASP A 249 13.10 -25.59 -2.29
N ALA A 250 13.39 -25.65 -0.99
CA ALA A 250 12.48 -26.23 -0.01
C ALA A 250 11.29 -25.30 0.27
N PRO A 251 10.04 -25.82 0.22
CA PRO A 251 8.83 -25.06 0.51
C PRO A 251 8.88 -24.42 1.89
N PHE A 252 8.30 -23.23 2.00
CA PHE A 252 8.07 -22.59 3.30
C PHE A 252 6.69 -23.00 3.80
N ASP A 253 6.53 -23.10 5.13
CA ASP A 253 5.26 -23.47 5.74
C ASP A 253 4.27 -22.29 5.74
N PHE A 254 3.66 -22.04 4.59
CA PHE A 254 2.63 -21.02 4.40
C PHE A 254 1.24 -21.55 4.78
N SER A 255 1.12 -22.16 5.97
CA SER A 255 -0.10 -22.77 6.49
C SER A 255 -1.36 -21.88 6.48
N ARG A 256 -1.18 -20.55 6.51
CA ARG A 256 -2.28 -19.56 6.57
C ARG A 256 -2.32 -18.60 5.39
N LEU A 257 -1.41 -18.70 4.42
CA LEU A 257 -1.34 -17.79 3.27
C LEU A 257 -2.58 -17.97 2.40
N ARG A 258 -3.24 -16.86 2.05
CA ARG A 258 -4.50 -16.82 1.28
C ARG A 258 -4.37 -16.05 -0.03
N VAL A 259 -3.59 -14.97 -0.01
CA VAL A 259 -3.36 -14.09 -1.16
C VAL A 259 -1.87 -13.99 -1.41
N LEU A 260 -1.47 -14.21 -2.67
CA LEU A 260 -0.11 -14.02 -3.14
C LEU A 260 -0.13 -13.08 -4.35
N GLU A 261 0.63 -12.01 -4.28
CA GLU A 261 0.97 -11.17 -5.42
C GLU A 261 2.48 -11.24 -5.63
N PHE A 262 2.90 -11.62 -6.83
CA PHE A 262 4.30 -11.95 -7.09
C PHE A 262 4.73 -11.54 -8.51
N THR A 263 5.66 -10.58 -8.56
CA THR A 263 6.20 -10.03 -9.81
C THR A 263 7.73 -10.07 -9.81
N PRO A 264 8.36 -11.27 -9.81
CA PRO A 264 9.80 -11.43 -9.95
C PRO A 264 10.25 -11.12 -11.38
N ASP A 265 11.31 -10.34 -11.51
CA ASP A 265 11.87 -9.93 -12.81
C ASP A 265 12.96 -10.92 -13.32
N SER A 266 12.95 -12.21 -12.92
CA SER A 266 14.04 -13.17 -13.23
C SER A 266 13.68 -14.67 -13.37
N ALA A 267 14.49 -15.35 -14.20
CA ALA A 267 14.38 -16.73 -14.71
C ALA A 267 14.84 -17.86 -13.74
N GLY A 268 14.50 -17.77 -12.45
CA GLY A 268 14.79 -18.84 -11.47
C GLY A 268 13.52 -19.58 -11.07
N GLU A 269 13.62 -20.89 -10.79
CA GLU A 269 12.52 -21.63 -10.16
C GLU A 269 12.31 -21.14 -8.72
N VAL A 270 11.05 -20.95 -8.34
CA VAL A 270 10.58 -20.47 -7.04
C VAL A 270 9.58 -21.49 -6.50
N GLY A 271 10.09 -22.48 -5.77
CA GLY A 271 9.30 -23.57 -5.17
C GLY A 271 8.70 -23.28 -3.79
N ILE A 272 8.99 -22.10 -3.21
CA ILE A 272 8.71 -21.78 -1.80
C ILE A 272 7.22 -21.75 -1.44
N PHE A 273 6.34 -21.55 -2.43
CA PHE A 273 4.89 -21.39 -2.23
C PHE A 273 4.11 -22.71 -2.32
N SER A 274 4.79 -23.83 -2.60
CA SER A 274 4.10 -25.12 -2.83
C SER A 274 3.41 -25.67 -1.59
N ALA A 275 3.87 -25.32 -0.37
CA ALA A 275 3.23 -25.66 0.89
C ALA A 275 2.33 -24.52 1.42
N ALA A 276 1.32 -24.14 0.64
CA ALA A 276 0.34 -23.10 1.00
C ALA A 276 -1.11 -23.62 0.87
N PRO A 277 -1.60 -24.48 1.80
CA PRO A 277 -2.89 -25.19 1.66
C PRO A 277 -4.13 -24.29 1.71
N GLN A 278 -3.99 -23.06 2.22
CA GLN A 278 -5.07 -22.06 2.26
C GLN A 278 -5.00 -21.02 1.14
N LEU A 279 -4.05 -21.14 0.21
CA LEU A 279 -3.89 -20.20 -0.89
C LEU A 279 -5.10 -20.28 -1.82
N ARG A 280 -5.73 -19.14 -2.08
CA ARG A 280 -6.94 -19.04 -2.90
C ARG A 280 -6.84 -17.97 -3.99
N SER A 281 -6.07 -16.92 -3.76
CA SER A 281 -5.89 -15.82 -4.71
C SER A 281 -4.41 -15.68 -5.08
N VAL A 282 -4.12 -15.68 -6.38
CA VAL A 282 -2.77 -15.47 -6.90
C VAL A 282 -2.82 -14.41 -8.01
N SER A 283 -1.93 -13.41 -7.93
CA SER A 283 -1.67 -12.44 -8.99
C SER A 283 -0.22 -12.52 -9.42
N LEU A 284 0.03 -12.71 -10.72
CA LEU A 284 1.37 -12.82 -11.30
C LEU A 284 1.55 -11.78 -12.40
N ASN A 285 2.75 -11.21 -12.52
CA ASN A 285 3.08 -10.33 -13.64
C ASN A 285 4.39 -10.77 -14.30
N ALA A 286 4.33 -11.09 -15.60
CA ALA A 286 5.43 -11.54 -16.44
C ALA A 286 6.23 -12.75 -15.91
N VAL A 287 5.60 -13.65 -15.14
CA VAL A 287 6.28 -14.81 -14.53
C VAL A 287 6.06 -16.09 -15.34
N PRO A 288 7.11 -16.86 -15.68
CA PRO A 288 6.90 -18.18 -16.28
C PRO A 288 6.18 -19.12 -15.30
N LEU A 289 5.07 -19.72 -15.75
CA LEU A 289 4.23 -20.57 -14.90
C LEU A 289 4.99 -21.82 -14.40
N ASP A 290 5.88 -22.37 -15.22
CA ASP A 290 6.74 -23.52 -14.87
C ASP A 290 7.76 -23.20 -13.79
N SER A 291 8.17 -21.94 -13.68
CA SER A 291 9.11 -21.54 -12.64
C SER A 291 8.47 -21.39 -11.25
N LEU A 292 7.16 -21.58 -11.11
CA LEU A 292 6.45 -21.36 -9.85
C LEU A 292 5.83 -22.65 -9.29
N GLY A 293 6.30 -23.05 -8.12
CA GLY A 293 5.66 -24.11 -7.33
C GLY A 293 4.44 -23.57 -6.59
N LEU A 294 3.25 -23.69 -7.17
CA LEU A 294 1.98 -23.28 -6.57
C LEU A 294 1.00 -24.46 -6.42
N PRO A 295 0.13 -24.44 -5.40
CA PRO A 295 -0.98 -25.38 -5.29
C PRO A 295 -2.12 -24.96 -6.23
N TRP A 296 -1.95 -25.17 -7.54
CA TRP A 296 -2.83 -24.66 -8.60
C TRP A 296 -4.30 -25.06 -8.47
N THR A 297 -4.57 -26.32 -8.12
CA THR A 297 -5.93 -26.90 -8.15
C THR A 297 -6.89 -26.27 -7.14
N GLN A 298 -6.39 -25.65 -6.08
CA GLN A 298 -7.20 -25.05 -5.02
C GLN A 298 -7.41 -23.53 -5.19
N LEU A 299 -6.85 -22.93 -6.25
CA LEU A 299 -6.98 -21.49 -6.49
C LEU A 299 -8.40 -21.15 -6.98
N SER A 300 -9.02 -20.16 -6.36
CA SER A 300 -10.34 -19.64 -6.73
C SER A 300 -10.26 -18.33 -7.51
N ARG A 301 -9.21 -17.53 -7.30
CA ARG A 301 -8.95 -16.31 -8.05
C ARG A 301 -7.54 -16.34 -8.63
N PHE A 302 -7.42 -16.07 -9.92
CA PHE A 302 -6.14 -15.98 -10.60
C PHE A 302 -6.08 -14.72 -11.46
N SER A 303 -5.01 -13.95 -11.32
CA SER A 303 -4.72 -12.81 -12.17
C SER A 303 -3.33 -12.96 -12.78
N ALA A 304 -3.21 -12.67 -14.08
CA ALA A 304 -1.95 -12.73 -14.80
C ALA A 304 -1.79 -11.51 -15.72
N GLU A 305 -0.72 -10.75 -15.50
CA GLU A 305 -0.41 -9.54 -16.25
C GLU A 305 0.83 -9.70 -17.12
N GLN A 306 0.85 -9.11 -18.32
CA GLN A 306 1.96 -9.22 -19.27
C GLN A 306 2.17 -10.66 -19.78
N TYR A 307 1.09 -11.40 -20.01
CA TYR A 307 1.15 -12.78 -20.51
C TYR A 307 0.77 -12.84 -21.99
N SER A 308 1.37 -13.75 -22.75
CA SER A 308 0.85 -14.11 -24.07
C SER A 308 -0.43 -14.92 -23.96
N THR A 309 -1.20 -15.04 -25.04
CA THR A 309 -2.41 -15.88 -25.11
C THR A 309 -2.11 -17.33 -24.71
N ILE A 310 -0.97 -17.87 -25.14
CA ILE A 310 -0.53 -19.23 -24.83
C ILE A 310 -0.32 -19.41 -23.33
N ASN A 311 0.39 -18.48 -22.68
CA ASN A 311 0.63 -18.58 -21.25
C ASN A 311 -0.67 -18.41 -20.45
N CYS A 312 -1.63 -17.61 -20.91
CA CYS A 312 -2.95 -17.52 -20.28
C CYS A 312 -3.71 -18.84 -20.38
N PHE A 313 -3.70 -19.49 -21.54
CA PHE A 313 -4.32 -20.81 -21.74
C PHE A 313 -3.66 -21.88 -20.87
N GLU A 314 -2.33 -21.88 -20.79
CA GLU A 314 -1.58 -22.78 -19.93
C GLU A 314 -1.94 -22.59 -18.46
N ALA A 315 -2.12 -21.35 -18.00
CA ALA A 315 -2.60 -21.07 -16.65
C ALA A 315 -4.00 -21.68 -16.44
N LEU A 316 -4.94 -21.46 -17.36
CA LEU A 316 -6.29 -22.03 -17.28
C LEU A 316 -6.28 -23.56 -17.21
N CYS A 317 -5.37 -24.23 -17.93
CA CYS A 317 -5.22 -25.70 -17.86
C CYS A 317 -4.84 -26.20 -16.47
N ARG A 318 -4.22 -25.37 -15.62
CA ARG A 318 -3.82 -25.72 -14.25
C ARG A 318 -4.91 -25.38 -13.22
N LEU A 319 -5.90 -24.58 -13.61
CA LEU A 319 -6.92 -23.98 -12.73
C LEU A 319 -8.24 -24.77 -12.76
N GLU A 320 -8.29 -25.91 -12.07
CA GLU A 320 -9.46 -26.80 -12.06
C GLU A 320 -10.70 -26.20 -11.34
N HIS A 321 -10.47 -25.36 -10.34
CA HIS A 321 -11.50 -24.81 -9.44
C HIS A 321 -11.54 -23.28 -9.40
N ALA A 322 -10.98 -22.61 -10.42
CA ALA A 322 -11.01 -21.16 -10.46
C ALA A 322 -12.43 -20.63 -10.72
N ASP A 323 -12.83 -19.68 -9.89
CA ASP A 323 -14.09 -18.96 -10.00
C ASP A 323 -13.89 -17.65 -10.79
N ILE A 324 -12.71 -17.03 -10.65
CA ILE A 324 -12.41 -15.70 -11.17
C ILE A 324 -11.04 -15.70 -11.84
N CYS A 325 -11.01 -15.30 -13.11
CA CYS A 325 -9.77 -15.17 -13.87
C CYS A 325 -9.66 -13.79 -14.52
N GLU A 326 -8.51 -13.15 -14.34
CA GLU A 326 -8.22 -11.83 -14.91
C GLU A 326 -6.90 -11.91 -15.70
N PHE A 327 -6.91 -11.52 -16.97
CA PHE A 327 -5.74 -11.61 -17.83
C PHE A 327 -5.44 -10.28 -18.53
N GLN A 328 -4.21 -9.80 -18.36
CA GLN A 328 -3.64 -8.78 -19.25
C GLN A 328 -2.79 -9.43 -20.34
N ILE A 329 -3.38 -9.59 -21.52
CA ILE A 329 -2.81 -10.30 -22.66
C ILE A 329 -1.96 -9.34 -23.50
N LEU A 330 -0.68 -9.63 -23.62
CA LEU A 330 0.22 -8.99 -24.58
C LEU A 330 0.01 -9.59 -25.96
N SER A 331 -0.29 -8.74 -26.95
CA SER A 331 -0.28 -9.16 -28.35
C SER A 331 1.17 -9.18 -28.85
N GLU A 332 1.64 -10.36 -29.29
CA GLU A 332 2.96 -10.52 -29.91
C GLU A 332 2.87 -10.28 -31.43
N ALA A 333 3.93 -9.79 -32.06
CA ALA A 333 3.91 -9.59 -33.52
C ALA A 333 4.03 -10.96 -34.23
N GLY A 334 2.99 -11.37 -34.97
CA GLY A 334 2.98 -12.61 -35.76
C GLY A 334 2.04 -13.72 -35.24
N GLU A 335 0.96 -13.38 -34.53
CA GLU A 335 -0.02 -14.34 -33.98
C GLU A 335 -0.83 -15.16 -35.01
N ASP A 336 -0.52 -15.06 -36.30
CA ASP A 336 -1.27 -15.74 -37.37
C ASP A 336 -1.15 -17.29 -37.31
N ASP A 337 -0.23 -17.85 -36.50
CA ASP A 337 0.01 -19.30 -36.33
C ASP A 337 -0.28 -19.84 -34.89
N ILE A 338 -0.89 -19.05 -33.98
CA ILE A 338 -1.13 -19.48 -32.58
C ILE A 338 -2.19 -20.59 -32.47
N ASP A 339 -3.12 -20.66 -33.43
CA ASP A 339 -4.21 -21.64 -33.43
C ASP A 339 -3.75 -23.10 -33.51
N ASP A 340 -2.55 -23.36 -34.03
CA ASP A 340 -1.96 -24.70 -34.10
C ASP A 340 -1.25 -25.10 -32.78
N LEU A 341 -0.95 -24.14 -31.91
CA LEU A 341 -0.21 -24.36 -30.66
C LEU A 341 -1.11 -24.51 -29.44
N LEU A 342 -2.33 -23.98 -29.49
CA LEU A 342 -3.31 -24.13 -28.41
C LEU A 342 -3.94 -25.54 -28.48
N PRO A 343 -3.89 -26.34 -27.39
CA PRO A 343 -4.51 -27.66 -27.31
C PRO A 343 -6.03 -27.68 -27.59
N THR A 344 -6.63 -28.87 -27.49
CA THR A 344 -8.09 -29.10 -27.47
C THR A 344 -8.85 -28.14 -26.53
N ASN A 345 -10.13 -27.89 -26.83
CA ASN A 345 -11.03 -27.05 -26.03
C ASN A 345 -11.00 -27.42 -24.54
N LEU A 346 -10.89 -26.39 -23.69
CA LEU A 346 -10.85 -26.49 -22.25
C LEU A 346 -12.21 -26.10 -21.66
N VAL A 347 -12.82 -27.02 -20.91
CA VAL A 347 -14.06 -26.73 -20.19
C VAL A 347 -13.72 -26.21 -18.79
N LEU A 348 -14.22 -25.02 -18.48
CA LEU A 348 -14.04 -24.35 -17.19
C LEU A 348 -15.40 -24.27 -16.46
N PRO A 349 -15.82 -25.36 -15.80
CA PRO A 349 -17.18 -25.50 -15.29
C PRO A 349 -17.48 -24.61 -14.08
N ASN A 350 -16.44 -24.14 -13.38
CA ASN A 350 -16.56 -23.32 -12.16
C ASN A 350 -16.34 -21.84 -12.41
N LEU A 351 -15.87 -21.43 -13.60
CA LEU A 351 -15.55 -20.04 -13.88
C LEU A 351 -16.83 -19.19 -13.89
N ILE A 352 -16.89 -18.22 -12.98
CA ILE A 352 -18.02 -17.31 -12.77
C ILE A 352 -17.71 -15.93 -13.39
N ASP A 353 -16.46 -15.49 -13.31
CA ASP A 353 -16.03 -14.17 -13.77
C ASP A 353 -14.74 -14.26 -14.60
N LEU A 354 -14.74 -13.61 -15.75
CA LEU A 354 -13.62 -13.59 -16.68
C LEU A 354 -13.36 -12.15 -17.15
N ALA A 355 -12.16 -11.64 -16.91
CA ALA A 355 -11.73 -10.35 -17.44
C ALA A 355 -10.54 -10.50 -18.39
N LEU A 356 -10.65 -9.93 -19.59
CA LEU A 356 -9.60 -9.91 -20.61
C LEU A 356 -9.27 -8.47 -20.99
N GLN A 357 -7.99 -8.10 -20.91
CA GLN A 357 -7.54 -6.76 -21.30
C GLN A 357 -6.16 -6.77 -21.94
N HIS A 358 -5.85 -5.76 -22.75
CA HIS A 358 -4.52 -5.53 -23.27
C HIS A 358 -3.79 -4.53 -22.36
N PRO A 359 -2.51 -4.74 -21.98
CA PRO A 359 -1.78 -3.80 -21.13
C PRO A 359 -1.70 -2.36 -21.68
N ARG A 360 -1.84 -2.20 -23.00
CA ARG A 360 -1.84 -0.91 -23.71
C ARG A 360 -3.21 -0.53 -24.27
N SER A 361 -4.30 -1.08 -23.72
CA SER A 361 -5.66 -0.74 -24.14
C SER A 361 -5.96 0.76 -24.08
N PHE A 362 -5.38 1.46 -23.09
CA PHE A 362 -5.44 2.92 -22.96
C PHE A 362 -4.78 3.69 -24.13
N LEU A 363 -3.95 3.02 -24.94
CA LEU A 363 -3.38 3.56 -26.19
C LEU A 363 -4.19 3.18 -27.43
N GLY A 364 -5.37 2.57 -27.25
CA GLY A 364 -6.22 2.09 -28.34
C GLY A 364 -5.78 0.78 -28.98
N VAL A 365 -4.94 0.00 -28.27
CA VAL A 365 -4.55 -1.35 -28.72
C VAL A 365 -5.64 -2.35 -28.35
N PHE A 366 -5.95 -3.28 -29.26
CA PHE A 366 -6.98 -4.30 -29.05
C PHE A 366 -6.45 -5.50 -28.27
N THR A 367 -7.33 -6.17 -27.54
CA THR A 367 -7.05 -7.40 -26.78
C THR A 367 -7.26 -8.62 -27.66
N SER A 368 -6.27 -9.50 -27.73
CA SER A 368 -6.41 -10.77 -28.43
C SER A 368 -7.51 -11.61 -27.77
N LEU A 369 -8.49 -12.06 -28.56
CA LEU A 369 -9.62 -12.87 -28.07
C LEU A 369 -9.48 -14.35 -28.42
N SER A 370 -8.41 -14.78 -29.08
CA SER A 370 -8.22 -16.17 -29.52
C SER A 370 -8.28 -17.20 -28.37
N LEU A 371 -8.05 -16.75 -27.13
CA LEU A 371 -8.28 -17.55 -25.92
C LEU A 371 -9.74 -18.05 -25.83
N LEU A 372 -10.70 -17.21 -26.24
CA LEU A 372 -12.13 -17.48 -26.14
C LEU A 372 -12.59 -18.62 -27.05
N ASP A 373 -11.93 -18.85 -28.19
CA ASP A 373 -12.27 -19.96 -29.11
C ASP A 373 -11.92 -21.34 -28.52
N ARG A 374 -11.07 -21.37 -27.50
CA ARG A 374 -10.53 -22.60 -26.90
C ARG A 374 -11.11 -22.90 -25.53
N ILE A 375 -12.06 -22.12 -25.04
CA ILE A 375 -12.66 -22.31 -23.71
C ILE A 375 -14.18 -22.43 -23.77
N GLU A 376 -14.72 -23.34 -22.96
CA GLU A 376 -16.14 -23.48 -22.71
C GLU A 376 -16.44 -23.14 -21.25
N THR A 377 -17.29 -22.15 -21.00
CA THR A 377 -17.50 -21.56 -19.67
C THR A 377 -18.98 -21.63 -19.27
N PRO A 378 -19.53 -22.84 -19.01
CA PRO A 378 -20.98 -23.03 -18.85
C PRO A 378 -21.59 -22.30 -17.64
N SER A 379 -20.78 -21.96 -16.64
CA SER A 379 -21.20 -21.28 -15.41
C SER A 379 -20.89 -19.78 -15.38
N LEU A 380 -20.36 -19.22 -16.47
CA LEU A 380 -19.94 -17.81 -16.53
C LEU A 380 -21.13 -16.88 -16.32
N LYS A 381 -21.00 -15.94 -15.39
CA LYS A 381 -22.03 -14.95 -15.06
C LYS A 381 -21.61 -13.54 -15.42
N SER A 382 -20.33 -13.23 -15.25
CA SER A 382 -19.73 -11.93 -15.57
C SER A 382 -18.62 -12.09 -16.59
N CYS A 383 -18.55 -11.17 -17.54
CA CYS A 383 -17.45 -11.09 -18.49
C CYS A 383 -17.07 -9.63 -18.76
N GLU A 384 -15.79 -9.32 -18.59
CA GLU A 384 -15.20 -8.02 -18.91
C GLU A 384 -14.19 -8.15 -20.04
N ILE A 385 -14.37 -7.35 -21.10
CA ILE A 385 -13.45 -7.34 -22.24
C ILE A 385 -13.08 -5.91 -22.56
N VAL A 386 -11.78 -5.60 -22.41
CA VAL A 386 -11.25 -4.28 -22.68
C VAL A 386 -10.63 -4.23 -24.07
N GLY A 387 -10.98 -3.27 -24.93
CA GLY A 387 -10.28 -3.05 -26.20
C GLY A 387 -10.63 -4.06 -27.29
N ILE A 388 -11.86 -3.98 -27.81
CA ILE A 388 -12.36 -4.89 -28.84
C ILE A 388 -12.11 -4.32 -30.25
N GLY A 389 -11.48 -5.11 -31.13
CA GLY A 389 -11.22 -4.79 -32.54
C GLY A 389 -12.10 -5.57 -33.53
N ASP A 390 -11.96 -5.30 -34.85
CA ASP A 390 -12.84 -5.86 -35.92
C ASP A 390 -12.55 -7.32 -36.13
N ALA A 391 -11.26 -7.63 -36.15
CA ALA A 391 -10.74 -8.96 -36.42
C ALA A 391 -11.22 -9.98 -35.37
N GLN A 392 -11.63 -9.51 -34.19
CA GLN A 392 -12.01 -10.36 -33.06
C GLN A 392 -13.54 -10.53 -32.93
N ARG A 393 -14.31 -9.98 -33.88
CA ARG A 393 -15.78 -9.98 -33.85
C ARG A 393 -16.37 -11.38 -33.89
N ASP A 394 -15.88 -12.24 -34.78
CA ASP A 394 -16.43 -13.58 -34.99
C ASP A 394 -16.16 -14.48 -33.78
N VAL A 395 -14.98 -14.33 -33.18
CA VAL A 395 -14.56 -14.99 -31.94
C VAL A 395 -15.47 -14.59 -30.78
N LEU A 396 -15.65 -13.27 -30.58
CA LEU A 396 -16.54 -12.74 -29.56
C LEU A 396 -17.98 -13.24 -29.75
N SER A 397 -18.48 -13.22 -30.99
CA SER A 397 -19.83 -13.70 -31.31
C SER A 397 -20.02 -15.17 -30.96
N SER A 398 -19.07 -16.02 -31.37
CA SER A 398 -19.12 -17.46 -31.11
C SER A 398 -19.08 -17.76 -29.61
N PHE A 399 -18.22 -17.06 -28.87
CA PHE A 399 -18.13 -17.18 -27.41
C PHE A 399 -19.42 -16.76 -26.71
N LEU A 400 -19.97 -15.57 -27.04
CA LEU A 400 -21.18 -15.06 -26.42
C LEU A 400 -22.40 -15.96 -26.69
N GLN A 401 -22.47 -16.59 -27.87
CA GLN A 401 -23.52 -17.58 -28.18
C GLN A 401 -23.45 -18.84 -27.32
N GLN A 402 -22.25 -19.25 -26.90
CA GLN A 402 -22.02 -20.42 -26.06
C GLN A 402 -22.20 -20.11 -24.56
N ALA A 403 -21.98 -18.86 -24.15
CA ALA A 403 -22.08 -18.39 -22.77
C ALA A 403 -23.53 -18.21 -22.29
N SER A 404 -24.30 -19.30 -22.23
CA SER A 404 -25.75 -19.27 -21.94
C SER A 404 -26.13 -18.76 -20.55
N SER A 405 -25.19 -18.77 -19.60
CA SER A 405 -25.39 -18.36 -18.21
C SER A 405 -25.00 -16.91 -17.95
N LEU A 406 -24.45 -16.22 -18.95
CA LEU A 406 -23.92 -14.87 -18.82
C LEU A 406 -25.04 -13.87 -18.51
N LYS A 407 -24.84 -13.07 -17.46
CA LYS A 407 -25.79 -12.07 -16.97
C LYS A 407 -25.24 -10.66 -17.06
N ASP A 408 -23.95 -10.51 -16.79
CA ASP A 408 -23.28 -9.21 -16.70
C ASP A 408 -22.18 -9.15 -17.76
N LEU A 409 -22.27 -8.15 -18.65
CA LEU A 409 -21.30 -7.96 -19.73
C LEU A 409 -20.72 -6.54 -19.68
N CYS A 410 -19.40 -6.43 -19.56
CA CYS A 410 -18.68 -5.17 -19.57
C CYS A 410 -17.76 -5.10 -20.79
N LEU A 411 -17.97 -4.13 -21.68
CA LEU A 411 -17.16 -3.94 -22.88
C LEU A 411 -16.52 -2.55 -22.86
N TYR A 412 -15.20 -2.48 -23.03
CA TYR A 412 -14.53 -1.20 -23.29
C TYR A 412 -14.30 -1.03 -24.78
N CYS A 413 -15.00 -0.05 -25.36
CA CYS A 413 -14.95 0.24 -26.78
C CYS A 413 -13.88 1.31 -27.03
N THR A 414 -12.61 0.91 -27.16
CA THR A 414 -11.47 1.83 -27.27
C THR A 414 -11.67 2.99 -28.25
N ILE A 415 -11.29 4.19 -27.82
CA ILE A 415 -11.54 5.45 -28.51
C ILE A 415 -10.84 5.49 -29.89
N GLY A 416 -11.62 5.76 -30.94
CA GLY A 416 -11.13 6.38 -32.19
C GLY A 416 -10.55 5.48 -33.28
N ARG A 417 -10.39 4.17 -33.07
CA ARG A 417 -9.95 3.23 -34.14
C ARG A 417 -10.60 1.84 -34.08
N GLY A 418 -11.41 1.58 -33.05
CA GLY A 418 -12.17 0.35 -32.90
C GLY A 418 -13.37 0.31 -33.83
N PRO A 419 -13.70 -0.84 -34.40
CA PRO A 419 -14.98 -1.05 -35.04
C PRO A 419 -16.06 -1.25 -34.01
N ASN A 420 -17.27 -0.98 -34.46
CA ASN A 420 -18.39 -0.91 -33.58
C ASN A 420 -19.07 -2.28 -33.52
N VAL A 421 -18.95 -2.98 -32.39
CA VAL A 421 -19.58 -4.31 -32.15
C VAL A 421 -21.09 -4.27 -32.44
N PHE A 422 -21.73 -3.10 -32.32
CA PHE A 422 -23.15 -2.88 -32.61
C PHE A 422 -23.51 -2.78 -34.10
N GLN A 423 -22.53 -2.78 -35.03
CA GLN A 423 -22.84 -2.91 -36.47
C GLN A 423 -23.42 -4.29 -36.83
N SER A 424 -23.18 -5.30 -35.99
CA SER A 424 -23.70 -6.66 -36.14
C SER A 424 -24.58 -7.00 -34.93
N PRO A 425 -25.81 -6.47 -34.87
CA PRO A 425 -26.69 -6.67 -33.72
C PRO A 425 -27.08 -8.14 -33.51
N GLU A 426 -26.86 -9.01 -34.50
CA GLU A 426 -27.14 -10.44 -34.39
C GLU A 426 -26.32 -11.10 -33.27
N ILE A 427 -25.14 -10.57 -32.95
CA ILE A 427 -24.25 -11.06 -31.87
C ILE A 427 -24.97 -11.03 -30.51
N PHE A 428 -25.84 -10.04 -30.30
CA PHE A 428 -26.55 -9.84 -29.03
C PHE A 428 -27.93 -10.52 -29.00
N ALA A 429 -28.46 -10.93 -30.16
CA ALA A 429 -29.81 -11.48 -30.26
C ALA A 429 -30.08 -12.73 -29.38
N PRO A 430 -29.15 -13.68 -29.20
CA PRO A 430 -29.40 -14.85 -28.34
C PRO A 430 -29.13 -14.58 -26.85
N LEU A 431 -28.57 -13.43 -26.50
CA LEU A 431 -28.09 -13.16 -25.14
C LEU A 431 -29.22 -12.83 -24.18
N LYS A 432 -29.11 -13.39 -22.98
CA LYS A 432 -30.04 -13.16 -21.87
C LYS A 432 -29.36 -12.40 -20.73
N ILE A 433 -28.61 -11.35 -21.09
CA ILE A 433 -27.92 -10.50 -20.11
C ILE A 433 -28.92 -9.61 -19.35
N GLU A 434 -28.62 -9.38 -18.07
CA GLU A 434 -29.36 -8.54 -17.14
C GLU A 434 -28.70 -7.17 -17.00
N GLU A 435 -27.37 -7.10 -17.07
CA GLU A 435 -26.60 -5.86 -16.96
C GLU A 435 -25.63 -5.72 -18.15
N LEU A 436 -25.59 -4.52 -18.75
CA LEU A 436 -24.65 -4.19 -19.81
C LEU A 436 -23.91 -2.90 -19.47
N THR A 437 -22.58 -3.00 -19.38
CA THR A 437 -21.69 -1.87 -19.18
C THR A 437 -20.88 -1.61 -20.44
N LEU A 438 -20.95 -0.40 -20.97
CA LEU A 438 -20.15 0.07 -22.10
C LEU A 438 -19.27 1.21 -21.62
N ARG A 439 -17.95 1.04 -21.70
CA ARG A 439 -16.98 2.04 -21.26
C ARG A 439 -16.16 2.58 -22.42
N ASP A 440 -15.75 3.83 -22.26
CA ASP A 440 -14.94 4.61 -23.21
C ASP A 440 -15.49 4.64 -24.64
N ALA A 441 -16.81 4.48 -24.79
CA ALA A 441 -17.46 4.36 -26.08
C ALA A 441 -17.31 5.64 -26.93
N SER A 442 -17.01 5.44 -28.21
CA SER A 442 -17.00 6.52 -29.21
C SER A 442 -18.41 7.04 -29.50
N THR A 443 -18.54 8.26 -30.03
CA THR A 443 -19.85 8.81 -30.46
C THR A 443 -20.59 7.88 -31.42
N THR A 444 -19.87 7.25 -32.35
CA THR A 444 -20.47 6.28 -33.29
C THR A 444 -20.96 5.02 -32.59
N CYS A 445 -20.20 4.51 -31.60
CA CYS A 445 -20.62 3.41 -30.72
C CYS A 445 -21.92 3.76 -29.99
N ALA A 446 -21.95 4.94 -29.39
CA ALA A 446 -23.09 5.45 -28.66
C ALA A 446 -24.37 5.50 -29.53
N ILE A 447 -24.28 6.11 -30.72
CA ILE A 447 -25.43 6.25 -31.63
C ILE A 447 -26.00 4.88 -32.01
N LEU A 448 -25.16 3.96 -32.51
CA LEU A 448 -25.63 2.64 -32.92
C LEU A 448 -26.22 1.85 -31.74
N PHE A 449 -25.60 1.95 -30.55
CA PHE A 449 -26.12 1.28 -29.37
C PHE A 449 -27.51 1.80 -28.98
N PHE A 450 -27.69 3.12 -28.87
CA PHE A 450 -28.98 3.69 -28.46
C PHE A 450 -30.07 3.51 -29.53
N ASP A 451 -29.71 3.56 -30.82
CA ASP A 451 -30.62 3.21 -31.91
C ASP A 451 -31.14 1.75 -31.77
N LEU A 452 -30.24 0.81 -31.46
CA LEU A 452 -30.62 -0.59 -31.20
C LEU A 452 -31.41 -0.75 -29.89
N LEU A 453 -31.04 -0.02 -28.83
CA LEU A 453 -31.70 -0.11 -27.53
C LEU A 453 -33.18 0.27 -27.59
N GLY A 454 -33.53 1.22 -28.46
CA GLY A 454 -34.92 1.60 -28.76
C GLY A 454 -35.75 0.49 -29.40
N ASN A 455 -35.11 -0.57 -29.92
CA ASN A 455 -35.80 -1.78 -30.35
C ASN A 455 -35.99 -2.73 -29.14
N PRO A 456 -37.24 -3.01 -28.71
CA PRO A 456 -37.50 -3.85 -27.53
C PRO A 456 -37.04 -5.31 -27.70
N GLY A 457 -36.80 -5.77 -28.93
CA GLY A 457 -36.24 -7.10 -29.20
C GLY A 457 -34.74 -7.21 -28.97
N PHE A 458 -34.02 -6.07 -28.89
CA PHE A 458 -32.61 -6.05 -28.56
C PHE A 458 -32.43 -6.20 -27.03
N LEU A 459 -31.75 -7.27 -26.62
CA LEU A 459 -31.48 -7.60 -25.21
C LEU A 459 -32.75 -7.53 -24.34
N PRO A 460 -33.73 -8.41 -24.55
CA PRO A 460 -35.06 -8.28 -23.92
C PRO A 460 -35.03 -8.51 -22.39
N THR A 461 -33.99 -9.12 -21.84
CA THR A 461 -33.84 -9.39 -20.39
C THR A 461 -33.11 -8.27 -19.62
N LEU A 462 -32.63 -7.25 -20.34
CA LEU A 462 -31.79 -6.19 -19.78
C LEU A 462 -32.54 -5.37 -18.72
N GLN A 463 -31.94 -5.24 -17.55
CA GLN A 463 -32.45 -4.54 -16.37
C GLN A 463 -31.63 -3.30 -16.04
N GLY A 464 -30.32 -3.32 -16.30
CA GLY A 464 -29.49 -2.14 -16.09
C GLY A 464 -28.51 -1.90 -17.21
N ILE A 465 -28.24 -0.60 -17.41
CA ILE A 465 -27.24 -0.13 -18.36
C ILE A 465 -26.32 0.87 -17.68
N ALA A 466 -25.03 0.72 -17.92
CA ALA A 466 -24.03 1.71 -17.60
C ALA A 466 -23.28 2.08 -18.89
N PHE A 467 -23.25 3.36 -19.22
CA PHE A 467 -22.60 3.86 -20.42
C PHE A 467 -21.61 4.96 -20.03
N SER A 468 -20.37 4.87 -20.48
CA SER A 468 -19.41 5.98 -20.42
C SER A 468 -18.76 6.20 -21.79
N GLY A 469 -18.66 7.47 -22.20
CA GLY A 469 -18.13 7.81 -23.52
C GLY A 469 -17.58 9.23 -23.60
N TYR A 470 -16.63 9.42 -24.53
CA TYR A 470 -16.06 10.73 -24.81
C TYR A 470 -16.83 11.43 -25.92
N HIS A 471 -17.55 12.48 -25.54
CA HIS A 471 -18.28 13.34 -26.46
C HIS A 471 -17.61 14.70 -26.58
N ARG A 472 -17.89 15.44 -27.65
CA ARG A 472 -17.52 16.86 -27.68
C ARG A 472 -18.54 17.65 -26.84
N PRO A 473 -18.14 18.71 -26.12
CA PRO A 473 -19.07 19.48 -25.28
C PRO A 473 -20.33 19.98 -26.02
N ASP A 474 -20.19 20.34 -27.29
CA ASP A 474 -21.27 20.81 -28.16
C ASP A 474 -22.24 19.70 -28.59
N ALA A 475 -21.82 18.43 -28.56
CA ALA A 475 -22.63 17.28 -28.94
C ALA A 475 -23.33 16.59 -27.74
N VAL A 476 -23.08 17.06 -26.52
CA VAL A 476 -23.67 16.50 -25.30
C VAL A 476 -25.20 16.61 -25.31
N PRO A 477 -25.82 17.77 -25.64
CA PRO A 477 -27.27 17.88 -25.66
C PRO A 477 -27.94 16.90 -26.62
N GLU A 478 -27.46 16.79 -27.86
CA GLU A 478 -28.00 15.85 -28.85
C GLU A 478 -27.81 14.40 -28.42
N PHE A 479 -26.68 14.08 -27.80
CA PHE A 479 -26.45 12.74 -27.24
C PHE A 479 -27.46 12.40 -26.14
N ILE A 480 -27.69 13.30 -25.18
CA ILE A 480 -28.72 13.10 -24.15
C ILE A 480 -30.12 12.99 -24.77
N GLY A 481 -30.39 13.75 -25.83
CA GLY A 481 -31.62 13.61 -26.63
C GLY A 481 -31.80 12.20 -27.20
N ALA A 482 -30.75 11.65 -27.81
CA ALA A 482 -30.76 10.29 -28.36
C ALA A 482 -30.95 9.22 -27.27
N VAL A 483 -30.30 9.37 -26.11
CA VAL A 483 -30.50 8.48 -24.95
C VAL A 483 -31.95 8.54 -24.48
N SER A 484 -32.49 9.75 -24.33
CA SER A 484 -33.88 9.98 -23.92
C SER A 484 -34.87 9.32 -24.88
N GLU A 485 -34.70 9.53 -26.18
CA GLU A 485 -35.55 8.94 -27.21
C GLU A 485 -35.47 7.40 -27.19
N ALA A 486 -34.26 6.83 -27.10
CA ALA A 486 -34.06 5.38 -27.06
C ALA A 486 -34.75 4.72 -25.85
N LEU A 487 -34.57 5.29 -24.66
CA LEU A 487 -35.18 4.78 -23.43
C LEU A 487 -36.71 4.90 -23.47
N GLU A 488 -37.22 6.03 -23.97
CA GLU A 488 -38.66 6.22 -24.12
C GLU A 488 -39.26 5.24 -25.14
N LEU A 489 -38.65 5.10 -26.32
CA LEU A 489 -39.10 4.16 -27.35
C LEU A 489 -39.12 2.73 -26.85
N ARG A 490 -38.09 2.31 -26.09
CA ARG A 490 -38.01 0.98 -25.50
C ARG A 490 -39.16 0.71 -24.53
N GLU A 491 -39.46 1.65 -23.64
CA GLU A 491 -40.54 1.49 -22.66
C GLU A 491 -41.92 1.57 -23.34
N GLN A 492 -42.12 2.47 -24.29
CA GLN A 492 -43.38 2.59 -25.06
C GLN A 492 -43.69 1.33 -25.88
N ARG A 493 -42.66 0.72 -26.49
CA ARG A 493 -42.80 -0.47 -27.33
C ARG A 493 -42.63 -1.77 -26.55
N ARG A 494 -42.55 -1.72 -25.21
CA ARG A 494 -42.30 -2.89 -24.37
C ARG A 494 -43.41 -3.93 -24.50
N GLY A 495 -43.09 -5.05 -25.12
CA GLY A 495 -43.95 -6.23 -25.15
C GLY A 495 -43.93 -7.01 -23.83
N ALA A 496 -44.81 -8.00 -23.69
CA ALA A 496 -44.90 -8.82 -22.46
C ALA A 496 -43.62 -9.61 -22.13
N ASN A 497 -42.77 -9.88 -23.13
CA ASN A 497 -41.55 -10.67 -22.98
C ASN A 497 -40.29 -9.82 -22.73
N VAL A 498 -40.44 -8.50 -22.59
CA VAL A 498 -39.32 -7.56 -22.41
C VAL A 498 -39.33 -7.06 -20.97
N VAL A 499 -38.23 -7.30 -20.28
CA VAL A 499 -38.01 -6.87 -18.90
C VAL A 499 -37.85 -5.35 -18.86
N ARG A 500 -38.40 -4.75 -17.82
CA ARG A 500 -38.31 -3.32 -17.59
C ARG A 500 -36.91 -2.94 -17.09
N LEU A 501 -36.32 -1.92 -17.71
CA LEU A 501 -35.10 -1.29 -17.20
C LEU A 501 -35.36 -0.69 -15.81
N ARG A 502 -34.40 -0.88 -14.90
CA ARG A 502 -34.42 -0.42 -13.51
C ARG A 502 -33.35 0.63 -13.24
N VAL A 503 -32.21 0.53 -13.90
CA VAL A 503 -31.09 1.45 -13.74
C VAL A 503 -30.54 1.86 -15.10
N ALA A 504 -30.27 3.15 -15.28
CA ALA A 504 -29.56 3.69 -16.42
C ALA A 504 -28.57 4.75 -15.95
N THR A 505 -27.28 4.41 -15.96
CA THR A 505 -26.19 5.32 -15.61
C THR A 505 -25.48 5.77 -16.88
N ILE A 506 -25.47 7.07 -17.16
CA ILE A 506 -24.90 7.67 -18.37
C ILE A 506 -23.83 8.68 -17.95
N VAL A 507 -22.58 8.38 -18.28
CA VAL A 507 -21.42 9.20 -17.97
C VAL A 507 -20.89 9.85 -19.26
N CYS A 508 -20.98 11.17 -19.31
CA CYS A 508 -20.46 11.96 -20.41
C CYS A 508 -19.11 12.57 -20.02
N SER A 509 -18.01 12.01 -20.52
CA SER A 509 -16.63 12.47 -20.20
C SER A 509 -16.32 13.90 -20.68
N ALA A 510 -17.14 14.44 -21.58
CA ALA A 510 -17.07 15.83 -22.03
C ALA A 510 -17.46 16.83 -20.95
N MET A 511 -18.16 16.38 -19.89
CA MET A 511 -18.68 17.25 -18.84
C MET A 511 -17.55 17.74 -17.93
N GLU A 512 -17.12 18.98 -18.12
CA GLU A 512 -16.13 19.64 -17.27
C GLU A 512 -16.73 19.95 -15.90
N MET A 513 -15.94 19.72 -14.84
CA MET A 513 -16.34 20.00 -13.46
C MET A 513 -16.75 21.48 -13.32
N GLY A 514 -17.97 21.72 -12.84
CA GLY A 514 -18.51 23.07 -12.66
C GLY A 514 -19.06 23.76 -13.93
N VAL A 515 -19.03 23.10 -15.09
CA VAL A 515 -19.68 23.61 -16.32
C VAL A 515 -21.12 23.12 -16.37
N ARG A 516 -22.07 24.06 -16.44
CA ARG A 516 -23.48 23.74 -16.68
C ARG A 516 -23.71 23.54 -18.17
N TYR A 517 -24.12 22.33 -18.54
CA TYR A 517 -24.62 22.02 -19.88
C TYR A 517 -26.09 22.43 -19.95
N ASP A 518 -26.43 23.31 -20.89
CA ASP A 518 -27.82 23.69 -21.14
C ASP A 518 -28.48 22.60 -21.99
N ILE A 519 -29.04 21.59 -21.32
CA ILE A 519 -29.74 20.48 -21.97
C ILE A 519 -31.19 20.93 -22.21
N PRO A 520 -31.67 20.97 -23.47
CA PRO A 520 -33.04 21.33 -23.78
C PRO A 520 -34.07 20.56 -22.94
N ALA A 521 -35.09 21.27 -22.46
CA ALA A 521 -36.12 20.67 -21.60
C ALA A 521 -36.87 19.53 -22.32
N GLU A 522 -37.00 19.59 -23.65
CA GLU A 522 -37.56 18.50 -24.45
C GLU A 522 -36.78 17.19 -24.36
N PHE A 523 -35.45 17.23 -24.18
CA PHE A 523 -34.62 16.03 -24.04
C PHE A 523 -34.66 15.45 -22.63
N LEU A 524 -34.97 16.27 -21.62
CA LEU A 524 -35.08 15.81 -20.23
C LEU A 524 -36.49 15.34 -19.88
N ALA A 525 -37.52 15.80 -20.59
CA ALA A 525 -38.91 15.50 -20.25
C ALA A 525 -39.23 13.99 -20.26
N PRO A 526 -38.80 13.18 -21.25
CA PRO A 526 -39.05 11.74 -21.22
C PRO A 526 -38.28 11.03 -20.10
N LEU A 527 -37.04 11.44 -19.84
CA LEU A 527 -36.22 10.89 -18.75
C LEU A 527 -36.86 11.15 -17.38
N LYS A 528 -37.35 12.37 -17.13
CA LYS A 528 -38.06 12.69 -15.88
C LYS A 528 -39.29 11.82 -15.69
N LYS A 529 -40.08 11.63 -16.75
CA LYS A 529 -41.26 10.76 -16.74
C LYS A 529 -40.88 9.32 -16.41
N LEU A 530 -39.88 8.76 -17.10
CA LEU A 530 -39.42 7.38 -16.83
C LEU A 530 -38.92 7.21 -15.39
N LYS A 531 -38.28 8.26 -14.83
CA LYS A 531 -37.86 8.27 -13.43
C LYS A 531 -39.04 8.24 -12.46
N GLU A 532 -40.06 9.06 -12.69
CA GLU A 532 -41.30 9.03 -11.89
C GLU A 532 -41.98 7.67 -11.97
N GLU A 533 -41.88 7.00 -13.11
CA GLU A 533 -42.39 5.64 -13.30
C GLU A 533 -41.50 4.56 -12.68
N GLY A 534 -40.35 4.90 -12.08
CA GLY A 534 -39.50 4.01 -11.28
C GLY A 534 -38.16 3.59 -11.89
N LEU A 535 -37.74 4.18 -13.01
CA LEU A 535 -36.38 3.98 -13.56
C LEU A 535 -35.37 4.86 -12.81
N LEU A 536 -34.33 4.28 -12.21
CA LEU A 536 -33.22 5.05 -11.66
C LEU A 536 -32.34 5.57 -12.81
N ILE A 537 -32.35 6.87 -13.04
CA ILE A 537 -31.55 7.51 -14.09
C ILE A 537 -30.50 8.41 -13.45
N GLU A 538 -29.24 8.15 -13.78
CA GLU A 538 -28.09 8.94 -13.35
C GLU A 538 -27.37 9.45 -14.59
N ILE A 539 -27.31 10.76 -14.77
CA ILE A 539 -26.56 11.38 -15.88
C ILE A 539 -25.48 12.24 -15.25
N GLY A 540 -24.20 12.01 -15.57
CA GLY A 540 -23.13 12.73 -14.91
C GLY A 540 -21.84 12.85 -15.69
N SER A 541 -20.89 13.54 -15.08
CA SER A 541 -19.51 13.62 -15.56
C SER A 541 -18.67 12.46 -15.04
N GLN A 542 -17.52 12.24 -15.66
CA GLN A 542 -16.49 11.30 -15.17
C GLN A 542 -15.94 11.67 -13.78
N TYR A 543 -16.29 12.84 -13.24
CA TYR A 543 -15.87 13.32 -11.92
C TYR A 543 -16.93 13.10 -10.83
N GLY A 544 -18.02 12.39 -11.13
CA GLY A 544 -19.07 12.07 -10.15
C GLY A 544 -20.06 13.21 -9.88
N GLU A 545 -20.05 14.27 -10.69
CA GLU A 545 -21.12 15.29 -10.66
C GLU A 545 -22.30 14.76 -11.47
N TYR A 546 -23.32 14.24 -10.77
CA TYR A 546 -24.55 13.77 -11.37
C TYR A 546 -25.57 14.89 -11.47
N ILE A 547 -26.03 15.16 -12.69
CA ILE A 547 -27.36 15.71 -12.93
C ILE A 547 -28.35 14.59 -12.63
N ILE A 548 -28.79 14.52 -11.38
CA ILE A 548 -29.92 13.67 -11.00
C ILE A 548 -31.17 14.32 -11.64
N VAL A 549 -31.55 13.83 -12.82
CA VAL A 549 -32.74 14.29 -13.57
C VAL A 549 -34.01 14.07 -12.77
#